data_AF-X1JIL7-F1
#
_entry.id   AF-X1JIL7-F1
#
_cell.length_a   1.000
_cell.length_b   1.000
_cell.length_c   1.000
_cell.angle_alpha   90.00
_cell.angle_beta   90.00
_cell.angle_gamma   90.00
#
_symmetry.space_group_name_H-M   'P 1'
#
loop_
_entity.id
_entity.type
_entity.pdbx_description
1 polymer ?
#
loop_
_entity_poly.entity_id
_entity_poly.type
_entity_poly.pdbx_seq_one_letter_code
_entity_poly.pdbx_strand_id
1 'polypeptide(L)'
;DLEEGVFKVIVEAREAGKGVGIYDRDGKVKEDEIEAILAGVRNSDTLIWEAPIKNQQQYLILRFGPNVNLGNVPPDDILALEALRNGLRGDTLKRAYLANKTYKK
;
A
#
# COMPACT_ATOMS: atom_id res chain seq x y z
N ASP A 1 4.41 -4.91 20.37
CA ASP A 1 3.96 -3.56 19.96
C ASP A 1 2.46 -3.35 20.16
N LEU A 2 1.59 -3.99 19.38
CA LEU A 2 0.14 -3.79 19.50
C LEU A 2 -0.39 -4.16 20.89
N GLU A 3 0.10 -5.26 21.47
CA GLU A 3 -0.25 -5.68 22.84
C GLU A 3 0.25 -4.71 23.92
N GLU A 4 1.25 -3.89 23.60
CA GLU A 4 1.80 -2.83 24.47
C GLU A 4 1.03 -1.50 24.33
N GLY A 5 -0.06 -1.47 23.54
CA GLY A 5 -0.98 -0.34 23.47
C GLY A 5 -0.66 0.71 22.40
N VAL A 6 0.21 0.42 21.43
CA VAL A 6 0.45 1.35 20.31
C VAL A 6 -0.77 1.42 19.39
N PHE A 7 -1.03 2.60 18.83
CA PHE A 7 -2.17 2.82 17.94
C PHE A 7 -2.01 2.11 16.58
N LYS A 8 -0.84 2.24 15.96
CA LYS A 8 -0.46 1.59 14.70
C LYS A 8 1.02 1.26 14.70
N VAL A 9 1.43 0.28 13.89
CA VAL A 9 2.82 -0.13 13.69
C VAL A 9 3.25 0.20 12.27
N ILE A 10 4.44 0.79 12.10
CA ILE A 10 5.00 1.11 10.79
C ILE A 10 5.83 -0.09 10.31
N VAL A 11 5.59 -0.51 9.07
CA VAL A 11 6.45 -1.46 8.34
C VAL A 11 7.46 -0.64 7.53
N GLU A 12 8.71 -0.60 8.01
CA GLU A 12 9.79 0.25 7.50
C GLU A 12 10.27 -0.18 6.10
N ALA A 13 10.48 0.81 5.23
CA ALA A 13 11.05 0.67 3.91
C ALA A 13 12.10 1.75 3.56
N ARG A 14 12.30 2.74 4.45
CA ARG A 14 13.20 3.89 4.26
C ARG A 14 12.86 4.71 3.02
N GLU A 15 13.57 5.82 2.81
CA GLU A 15 13.35 6.71 1.66
C GLU A 15 13.58 6.02 0.30
N ALA A 16 14.57 5.14 0.22
CA ALA A 16 14.90 4.46 -1.04
C ALA A 16 13.85 3.42 -1.45
N GLY A 17 13.09 2.83 -0.51
CA GLY A 17 12.13 1.76 -0.79
C GLY A 17 12.75 0.52 -1.43
N LYS A 18 14.05 0.25 -1.22
CA LYS A 18 14.82 -0.81 -1.89
C LYS A 18 15.71 -1.53 -0.90
N GLY A 19 15.67 -2.87 -0.94
CA GLY A 19 16.56 -3.76 -0.18
C GLY A 19 16.29 -3.79 1.32
N VAL A 20 15.11 -3.39 1.76
CA VAL A 20 14.73 -3.29 3.18
C VAL A 20 13.25 -3.65 3.37
N GLY A 21 12.93 -4.24 4.52
CA GLY A 21 11.57 -4.61 4.88
C GLY A 21 10.94 -5.53 3.85
N ILE A 22 9.76 -5.15 3.36
CA ILE A 22 8.99 -5.91 2.37
C ILE A 22 9.44 -5.70 0.92
N TYR A 23 10.56 -5.01 0.68
CA TYR A 23 11.05 -4.73 -0.68
C TYR A 23 12.42 -5.34 -0.97
N ASP A 24 12.58 -5.89 -2.17
CA ASP A 24 13.86 -6.39 -2.68
C ASP A 24 14.77 -5.24 -3.14
N ARG A 25 15.97 -5.58 -3.63
CA ARG A 25 16.98 -4.60 -4.08
C ARG A 25 16.51 -3.70 -5.22
N ASP A 26 15.52 -4.14 -6.00
CA ASP A 26 14.94 -3.39 -7.10
C ASP A 26 13.70 -2.58 -6.67
N GLY A 27 13.22 -2.78 -5.44
CA GLY A 27 12.04 -2.13 -4.88
C GLY A 27 10.74 -2.86 -5.22
N LYS A 28 10.84 -4.12 -5.66
CA LYS A 28 9.69 -5.00 -5.85
C LYS A 28 9.28 -5.61 -4.52
N VAL A 29 8.00 -5.91 -4.42
CA VAL A 29 7.42 -6.49 -3.20
C VAL A 29 7.86 -7.94 -3.03
N LYS A 30 8.26 -8.27 -1.81
CA LYS A 30 8.48 -9.63 -1.31
C LYS A 30 7.19 -10.14 -0.67
N GLU A 31 6.41 -10.91 -1.44
CA GLU A 31 5.10 -11.42 -1.02
C GLU A 31 5.17 -12.27 0.25
N ASP A 32 6.20 -13.11 0.36
CA ASP A 32 6.48 -13.96 1.51
C ASP A 32 6.65 -13.16 2.81
N GLU A 33 7.30 -11.99 2.74
CA GLU A 33 7.47 -11.10 3.89
C GLU A 33 6.15 -10.44 4.29
N ILE A 34 5.32 -10.04 3.32
CA ILE A 34 3.98 -9.51 3.60
C ILE A 34 3.14 -10.58 4.31
N GLU A 35 3.09 -11.79 3.78
CA GLU A 35 2.30 -12.87 4.38
C GLU A 35 2.82 -13.25 5.77
N ALA A 36 4.14 -13.23 6.00
CA ALA A 36 4.74 -13.44 7.31
C ALA A 36 4.29 -12.38 8.33
N ILE A 37 4.27 -11.09 7.93
CA ILE A 37 3.78 -10.00 8.79
C ILE A 37 2.27 -10.18 9.06
N LEU A 38 1.48 -10.45 8.02
CA LEU A 38 0.03 -10.63 8.13
C LEU A 38 -0.34 -11.80 9.03
N ALA A 39 0.42 -12.89 9.02
CA ALA A 39 0.21 -14.01 9.92
C ALA A 39 0.37 -13.64 11.40
N GLY A 40 1.15 -12.59 11.70
CA GLY A 40 1.39 -12.08 13.06
C GLY A 40 0.39 -11.01 13.51
N VAL A 41 -0.49 -10.50 12.65
CA VAL A 41 -1.43 -9.43 12.99
C VAL A 41 -2.88 -9.84 12.79
N ARG A 42 -3.74 -9.47 13.75
CA ARG A 42 -5.18 -9.76 13.67
C ARG A 42 -5.93 -8.84 12.70
N ASN A 43 -5.41 -7.64 12.48
CA ASN A 43 -6.02 -6.64 11.62
C ASN A 43 -4.93 -5.82 10.90
N SER A 44 -4.89 -5.88 9.56
CA SER A 44 -3.95 -5.13 8.74
C SER A 44 -4.14 -3.61 8.83
N ASP A 45 -5.32 -3.12 9.24
CA ASP A 45 -5.57 -1.69 9.41
C ASP A 45 -4.79 -1.09 10.59
N THR A 46 -4.20 -1.92 11.44
CA THR A 46 -3.26 -1.48 12.49
C THR A 46 -1.86 -1.22 11.95
N LEU A 47 -1.60 -1.51 10.68
CA LEU A 47 -0.30 -1.31 10.04
C LEU A 47 -0.29 -0.05 9.16
N ILE A 48 0.85 0.62 9.11
CA ILE A 48 1.20 1.66 8.14
C ILE A 48 2.36 1.13 7.31
N TRP A 49 2.17 1.00 6.01
CA TRP A 49 3.19 0.47 5.10
C TRP A 49 3.96 1.63 4.48
N GLU A 50 5.28 1.71 4.70
CA GLU A 50 6.07 2.69 3.96
C GLU A 50 6.13 2.32 2.48
N ALA A 51 5.81 3.28 1.61
CA ALA A 51 5.70 3.07 0.16
C ALA A 51 6.18 4.31 -0.62
N PRO A 52 7.49 4.62 -0.56
CA PRO A 52 8.03 5.80 -1.24
C PRO A 52 7.97 5.71 -2.77
N ILE A 53 7.85 4.52 -3.36
CA ILE A 53 7.82 4.35 -4.83
C ILE A 53 6.40 4.02 -5.33
N LYS A 54 6.02 4.60 -6.48
CA LYS A 54 4.68 4.47 -7.09
C LYS A 54 4.19 3.03 -7.27
N ASN A 55 5.07 2.11 -7.68
CA ASN A 55 4.70 0.69 -7.86
C ASN A 55 4.32 0.02 -6.52
N GLN A 56 4.93 0.44 -5.41
CA GLN A 56 4.64 -0.05 -4.07
C GLN A 56 3.27 0.44 -3.60
N GLN A 57 2.99 1.74 -3.79
CA GLN A 57 1.69 2.34 -3.51
C GLN A 57 0.57 1.63 -4.28
N GLN A 58 0.77 1.43 -5.59
CA GLN A 58 -0.16 0.71 -6.45
C GLN A 58 -0.39 -0.72 -5.95
N TYR A 59 0.69 -1.45 -5.67
CA TYR A 59 0.62 -2.82 -5.19
C TYR A 59 -0.24 -2.92 -3.90
N LEU A 60 0.07 -2.09 -2.90
CA LEU A 60 -0.61 -2.11 -1.60
C LEU A 60 -2.09 -1.71 -1.73
N ILE A 61 -2.42 -0.74 -2.59
CA ILE A 61 -3.81 -0.38 -2.90
C ILE A 61 -4.53 -1.54 -3.59
N LEU A 62 -3.88 -2.22 -4.53
CA LEU A 62 -4.46 -3.37 -5.21
C LEU A 62 -4.71 -4.54 -4.23
N ARG A 63 -3.74 -4.83 -3.35
CA ARG A 63 -3.78 -5.92 -2.37
C ARG A 63 -4.80 -5.68 -1.25
N PHE A 64 -4.74 -4.51 -0.61
CA PHE A 64 -5.49 -4.21 0.62
C PHE A 64 -6.70 -3.30 0.40
N GLY A 65 -6.79 -2.66 -0.77
CA GLY A 65 -7.86 -1.73 -1.11
C GLY A 65 -7.45 -0.26 -0.97
N PRO A 66 -8.33 0.65 -1.42
CA PRO A 66 -8.02 2.08 -1.51
C PRO A 66 -7.86 2.78 -0.15
N ASN A 67 -8.18 2.13 0.97
CA ASN A 67 -8.07 2.68 2.32
C ASN A 67 -6.83 2.18 3.09
N VAL A 68 -5.91 1.46 2.43
CA VAL A 68 -4.66 1.02 3.06
C VAL A 68 -3.87 2.22 3.61
N ASN A 69 -3.35 2.10 4.84
CA ASN A 69 -2.52 3.14 5.43
C ASN A 69 -1.13 3.10 4.79
N LEU A 70 -0.71 4.20 4.17
CA LEU A 70 0.61 4.34 3.54
C LEU A 70 1.41 5.42 4.25
N GLY A 71 2.69 5.14 4.50
CA GLY A 71 3.67 6.06 5.06
C GLY A 71 4.77 6.38 4.05
N ASN A 72 5.59 7.37 4.38
CA ASN A 72 6.76 7.77 3.59
C ASN A 72 6.47 8.04 2.10
N VAL A 73 5.28 8.57 1.80
CA VAL A 73 4.88 8.97 0.44
C VAL A 73 5.50 10.34 0.14
N PRO A 74 6.22 10.52 -0.98
CA PRO A 74 6.78 11.81 -1.36
C PRO A 74 5.68 12.87 -1.49
N PRO A 75 5.88 14.11 -1.02
CA PRO A 75 4.89 15.18 -1.11
C PRO A 75 4.38 15.43 -2.55
N ASP A 76 5.28 15.34 -3.53
CA ASP A 76 4.95 15.53 -4.95
C ASP A 76 4.06 14.42 -5.53
N ASP A 77 3.98 13.27 -4.86
CA ASP A 77 3.19 12.12 -5.28
C ASP A 77 1.80 12.07 -4.64
N ILE A 78 1.45 13.00 -3.73
CA ILE A 78 0.18 12.96 -2.98
C ILE A 78 -1.05 12.98 -3.91
N LEU A 79 -1.06 13.82 -4.95
CA LEU A 79 -2.15 13.85 -5.92
C LEU A 79 -2.20 12.58 -6.77
N ALA A 80 -1.04 12.03 -7.14
CA ALA A 80 -0.96 10.79 -7.90
C ALA A 80 -1.44 9.58 -7.08
N LEU A 81 -1.13 9.57 -5.78
CA LEU A 81 -1.62 8.58 -4.83
C LEU A 81 -3.14 8.67 -4.68
N GLU A 82 -3.70 9.87 -4.52
CA GLU A 82 -5.14 10.02 -4.40
C GLU A 82 -5.87 9.61 -5.69
N ALA A 83 -5.29 9.90 -6.85
CA ALA A 83 -5.79 9.39 -8.13
C ALA A 83 -5.75 7.84 -8.21
N LEU A 84 -4.71 7.19 -7.66
CA LEU A 84 -4.66 5.73 -7.54
C LEU A 84 -5.79 5.21 -6.65
N ARG A 85 -6.01 5.80 -5.47
CA ARG A 85 -7.07 5.40 -4.52
C ARG A 85 -8.47 5.52 -5.12
N ASN A 86 -8.73 6.56 -5.90
CA ASN A 86 -10.03 6.81 -6.53
C ASN A 86 -10.24 6.08 -7.86
N GLY A 87 -9.27 5.29 -8.33
CA GLY A 87 -9.40 4.63 -9.64
C GLY A 87 -9.31 5.59 -10.83
N LEU A 88 -8.74 6.77 -10.66
CA LEU A 88 -8.63 7.81 -11.70
C LEU A 88 -7.32 7.71 -12.50
N ARG A 89 -6.48 6.71 -12.20
CA ARG A 89 -5.23 6.42 -12.90
C ARG A 89 -5.32 5.06 -13.57
N GLY A 90 -4.68 4.89 -14.73
CA GLY A 90 -4.77 3.66 -15.54
C GLY A 90 -4.50 2.37 -14.75
N ASP A 91 -3.58 2.44 -13.79
CA ASP A 91 -3.20 1.36 -12.88
C ASP A 91 -4.36 0.77 -12.05
N THR A 92 -5.33 1.60 -11.67
CA THR A 92 -6.48 1.22 -10.83
C THR A 92 -7.83 1.43 -11.50
N LEU A 93 -7.88 2.13 -12.64
CA LEU A 93 -9.10 2.43 -13.41
C LEU A 93 -9.89 1.18 -13.80
N LYS A 94 -9.20 0.14 -14.30
CA LYS A 94 -9.87 -1.12 -14.67
C LYS A 94 -10.57 -1.76 -13.47
N ARG A 95 -9.94 -1.76 -12.29
CA ARG A 95 -10.53 -2.30 -11.06
C ARG A 95 -11.75 -1.49 -10.63
N ALA A 96 -11.66 -0.16 -10.67
CA ALA A 96 -12.76 0.73 -10.32
C ALA A 96 -13.97 0.56 -11.26
N TYR A 97 -13.74 0.49 -12.58
CA TYR A 97 -14.79 0.23 -13.56
C TYR A 97 -15.49 -1.11 -13.32
N LEU A 98 -14.73 -2.17 -13.06
CA LEU A 98 -15.28 -3.51 -12.81
C LEU A 98 -16.03 -3.60 -11.47
N ALA A 99 -15.70 -2.77 -10.50
CA ALA A 99 -16.40 -2.72 -9.21
C ALA A 99 -17.82 -2.12 -9.32
N ASN A 100 -18.09 -1.30 -10.34
CA ASN A 100 -19.40 -0.68 -10.53
C ASN A 100 -19.87 -0.74 -12.00
N LYS A 101 -20.14 -1.97 -12.47
CA LYS A 101 -20.54 -2.26 -13.87
C LYS A 101 -21.86 -1.63 -14.31
N THR A 102 -22.64 -1.06 -13.40
CA THR A 102 -23.93 -0.43 -13.70
C THR A 102 -23.79 1.00 -14.21
N TYR A 103 -22.58 1.57 -14.20
CA TYR A 103 -22.30 2.87 -14.81
C TYR A 103 -22.57 2.79 -16.33
N LYS A 104 -23.72 3.32 -16.74
CA LYS A 104 -24.07 3.56 -18.14
C LYS A 104 -23.77 5.03 -18.44
N LYS A 105 -23.03 5.25 -19.53
CA LYS A 105 -22.73 6.59 -20.05
C LYS A 105 -23.99 7.28 -20.55
#